data_AF-N9MZT5-F1
#
_entry.id   AF-N9MZT5-F1
#
_cell.length_a   1.000
_cell.length_b   1.000
_cell.length_c   1.000
_cell.angle_alpha   90.00
_cell.angle_beta   90.00
_cell.angle_gamma   90.00
#
_symmetry.space_group_name_H-M   'P 1'
#
loop_
_entity.id
_entity.type
_entity.pdbx_description
1 polymer ?
#
loop_
_entity_poly.entity_id
_entity_poly.type
_entity_poly.pdbx_seq_one_letter_code
_entity_poly.pdbx_strand_id
1 'polypeptide(L)'
;MKKLIIVCVLFCTCSATNADKLDVYPNPYLTDSSLATTFIKKLRNSKINEMEILINGECSQFENYVYLSIQNWTELKKNRKSKDDANSYSEQLISQLPYQQASLYTFPMGTQTYVVAESYIEVNILNDKIGKYDLIKQMKNFCMNVNTNKYFSLLTSDKYSIANQPIFISAAELNQKFYPQQSIFNVLKYVPNVDDKLTPKNMEENVKFTRKDYEVSSLLIDEDIRNSFIDSDVRWIDYKKASREMQIEFHNFMKNGGRNRVFVDIASLVKYMSFEVKNYDFIFREELASTVNSLGFSKENPISNDHKFKEILKKFNY
;
A
#
# COMPACT_ATOMS: atom_id res chain seq x y z
N MET A 1 -6.86 -25.47 11.89
CA MET A 1 -6.41 -24.24 12.58
C MET A 1 -5.02 -23.72 12.16
N LYS A 2 -4.07 -24.52 11.67
CA LYS A 2 -2.75 -24.03 11.20
C LYS A 2 -2.72 -23.32 9.82
N LYS A 3 -3.77 -23.45 8.98
CA LYS A 3 -3.87 -22.75 7.67
C LYS A 3 -4.38 -21.30 7.77
N LEU A 4 -4.97 -20.91 8.90
CA LEU A 4 -5.57 -19.57 9.09
C LEU A 4 -4.53 -18.46 9.30
N ILE A 5 -3.34 -18.83 9.79
CA ILE A 5 -2.28 -17.87 10.13
C ILE A 5 -1.47 -17.49 8.88
N ILE A 6 -1.33 -18.38 7.90
CA ILE A 6 -0.51 -18.13 6.69
C ILE A 6 -1.17 -17.11 5.74
N VAL A 7 -2.50 -17.08 5.66
CA VAL A 7 -3.21 -16.14 4.77
C VAL A 7 -3.15 -14.71 5.31
N CYS A 8 -3.33 -14.48 6.63
CA CYS A 8 -3.09 -13.14 7.21
C CYS A 8 -1.62 -12.73 7.23
N VAL A 9 -0.67 -13.67 7.13
CA VAL A 9 0.76 -13.35 7.02
C VAL A 9 1.09 -12.77 5.64
N LEU A 10 0.46 -13.26 4.56
CA LEU A 10 0.74 -12.84 3.18
C LEU A 10 0.29 -11.41 2.83
N PHE A 11 -0.73 -10.86 3.50
CA PHE A 11 -1.28 -9.54 3.14
C PHE A 11 -0.61 -8.36 3.86
N CYS A 12 0.24 -8.58 4.85
CA CYS A 12 0.92 -7.46 5.54
C CYS A 12 2.37 -7.72 5.99
N THR A 13 3.14 -8.50 5.23
CA THR A 13 4.61 -8.50 5.32
C THR A 13 5.16 -7.78 4.09
N CYS A 14 5.08 -6.45 4.09
CA CYS A 14 6.07 -5.63 3.38
C CYS A 14 7.08 -5.07 4.38
N SER A 15 7.57 -5.95 5.26
CA SER A 15 8.93 -5.82 5.76
C SER A 15 9.81 -6.57 4.77
N ALA A 16 10.78 -5.87 4.19
CA ALA A 16 11.69 -6.40 3.19
C ALA A 16 12.38 -7.68 3.67
N THR A 17 12.01 -8.84 3.12
CA THR A 17 12.86 -10.02 2.89
C THR A 17 12.08 -11.10 2.15
N ASN A 18 12.16 -11.07 0.82
CA ASN A 18 12.28 -12.24 -0.08
C ASN A 18 12.31 -11.71 -1.51
N ALA A 19 13.52 -11.36 -1.95
CA ALA A 19 13.85 -11.04 -3.33
C ALA A 19 13.87 -12.33 -4.19
N ASP A 20 12.82 -13.14 -4.16
CA ASP A 20 12.68 -14.30 -5.03
C ASP A 20 11.35 -14.24 -5.78
N LYS A 21 11.49 -13.88 -7.06
CA LYS A 21 10.49 -13.77 -8.14
C LYS A 21 9.34 -12.80 -7.86
N LEU A 22 9.57 -11.56 -8.29
CA LEU A 22 8.53 -10.63 -8.67
C LEU A 22 7.47 -11.37 -9.54
N ASP A 23 6.24 -11.45 -9.06
CA ASP A 23 5.16 -12.17 -9.74
C ASP A 23 4.65 -11.35 -10.94
N VAL A 24 5.35 -11.53 -12.07
CA VAL A 24 5.04 -10.91 -13.36
C VAL A 24 4.81 -12.01 -14.37
N TYR A 25 3.67 -11.96 -15.05
CA TYR A 25 3.38 -12.92 -16.10
C TYR A 25 4.31 -12.63 -17.30
N PRO A 26 4.99 -13.64 -17.87
CA PRO A 26 5.84 -13.45 -19.04
C PRO A 26 5.05 -12.87 -20.20
N ASN A 27 5.36 -11.64 -20.59
CA ASN A 27 4.72 -11.02 -21.73
C ASN A 27 5.36 -11.57 -23.02
N PRO A 28 4.63 -12.30 -23.89
CA PRO A 28 5.18 -12.86 -25.12
C PRO A 28 5.63 -11.80 -26.13
N TYR A 29 5.21 -10.54 -25.96
CA TYR A 29 5.66 -9.40 -26.76
C TYR A 29 6.99 -8.80 -26.26
N LEU A 30 7.54 -9.28 -25.14
CA LEU A 30 8.84 -8.88 -24.58
C LEU A 30 9.91 -9.97 -24.74
N THR A 31 9.95 -10.61 -25.91
CA THR A 31 10.96 -11.63 -26.24
C THR A 31 12.37 -11.04 -26.37
N ASP A 32 12.50 -9.74 -26.63
CA ASP A 32 13.77 -9.01 -26.64
C ASP A 32 13.98 -8.23 -25.31
N SER A 33 15.13 -8.47 -24.66
CA SER A 33 15.53 -7.79 -23.43
C SER A 33 15.74 -6.28 -23.62
N SER A 34 16.05 -5.84 -24.85
CA SER A 34 16.21 -4.43 -25.20
C SER A 34 14.87 -3.67 -25.12
N LEU A 35 13.77 -4.33 -25.51
CA LEU A 35 12.41 -3.78 -25.42
C LEU A 35 11.99 -3.60 -23.96
N ALA A 36 12.19 -4.63 -23.13
CA ALA A 36 11.89 -4.54 -21.70
C ALA A 36 12.64 -3.37 -21.03
N THR A 37 13.92 -3.19 -21.36
CA THR A 37 14.73 -2.07 -20.87
C THR A 37 14.17 -0.72 -21.33
N THR A 38 13.73 -0.60 -22.58
CA THR A 38 13.13 0.62 -23.13
C THR A 38 11.82 0.98 -22.41
N PHE A 39 10.95 0.01 -22.15
CA PHE A 39 9.72 0.24 -21.40
C PHE A 39 9.99 0.64 -19.95
N ILE A 40 10.92 -0.05 -19.27
CA ILE A 40 11.31 0.32 -17.90
C ILE A 40 11.86 1.75 -17.87
N LYS A 41 12.68 2.14 -18.85
CA LYS A 41 13.18 3.52 -18.95
C LYS A 41 12.04 4.54 -19.12
N LYS A 42 11.03 4.23 -19.94
CA LYS A 42 9.85 5.09 -20.10
C LYS A 42 9.10 5.22 -18.77
N LEU A 43 8.82 4.10 -18.10
CA LEU A 43 8.10 4.07 -16.82
C LEU A 43 8.87 4.74 -15.67
N ARG A 44 10.21 4.66 -15.66
CA ARG A 44 11.04 5.38 -14.67
C ARG A 44 10.86 6.90 -14.75
N ASN A 45 10.57 7.42 -15.94
CA ASN A 45 10.34 8.84 -16.17
C ASN A 45 8.88 9.27 -15.99
N SER A 46 7.98 8.33 -15.69
CA SER A 46 6.58 8.65 -15.48
C SER A 46 6.35 9.45 -14.21
N LYS A 47 5.47 10.44 -14.31
CA LYS A 47 4.99 11.22 -13.16
C LYS A 47 4.10 10.38 -12.26
N ILE A 48 3.83 10.87 -11.05
CA ILE A 48 2.97 10.21 -10.05
C ILE A 48 1.63 9.78 -10.68
N ASN A 49 0.90 10.73 -11.27
CA ASN A 49 -0.44 10.47 -11.85
C ASN A 49 -0.41 9.45 -13.00
N GLU A 50 0.63 9.46 -13.83
CA GLU A 50 0.74 8.54 -14.97
C GLU A 50 0.90 7.09 -14.50
N MET A 51 1.75 6.87 -13.50
CA MET A 51 1.91 5.54 -12.90
C MET A 51 0.67 5.10 -12.13
N GLU A 52 -0.03 6.02 -11.46
CA GLU A 52 -1.27 5.71 -10.76
C GLU A 52 -2.39 5.33 -11.72
N ILE A 53 -2.52 6.00 -12.86
CA ILE A 53 -3.46 5.60 -13.92
C ILE A 53 -3.13 4.20 -14.44
N LEU A 54 -1.85 3.91 -14.69
CA LEU A 54 -1.41 2.58 -15.13
C LEU A 54 -1.78 1.49 -14.10
N ILE A 55 -1.43 1.70 -12.83
CA ILE A 55 -1.70 0.76 -11.74
C ILE A 55 -3.21 0.58 -11.54
N ASN A 56 -3.97 1.67 -11.51
CA ASN A 56 -5.42 1.63 -11.38
C ASN A 56 -6.07 0.88 -12.53
N GLY A 57 -5.63 1.11 -13.77
CA GLY A 57 -6.13 0.40 -14.94
C GLY A 57 -5.92 -1.11 -14.82
N GLU A 58 -4.72 -1.53 -14.38
CA GLU A 58 -4.42 -2.95 -14.16
C GLU A 58 -5.31 -3.54 -13.06
N CYS A 59 -5.56 -2.80 -11.98
CA CYS A 59 -6.43 -3.23 -10.91
C CYS A 59 -7.92 -3.22 -11.24
N SER A 60 -8.39 -2.37 -12.16
CA SER A 60 -9.76 -2.47 -12.69
C SER A 60 -9.97 -3.77 -13.48
N GLN A 61 -8.96 -4.26 -14.20
CA GLN A 61 -9.05 -5.57 -14.87
C GLN A 61 -9.05 -6.73 -13.85
N PHE A 62 -8.27 -6.60 -12.78
CA PHE A 62 -8.30 -7.55 -11.67
C PHE A 62 -9.64 -7.54 -10.92
N GLU A 63 -10.32 -6.40 -10.82
CA GLU A 63 -11.66 -6.34 -10.22
C GLU A 63 -12.67 -7.21 -10.99
N ASN A 64 -12.60 -7.24 -12.33
CA ASN A 64 -13.43 -8.12 -13.16
C ASN A 64 -13.19 -9.61 -12.83
N TYR A 65 -11.93 -10.01 -12.65
CA TYR A 65 -11.58 -11.35 -12.18
C TYR A 65 -12.26 -11.65 -10.83
N VAL A 66 -12.17 -10.73 -9.87
CA VAL A 66 -12.75 -10.88 -8.54
C VAL A 66 -14.26 -11.08 -8.61
N TYR A 67 -14.98 -10.33 -9.45
CA TYR A 67 -16.42 -10.53 -9.66
C TYR A 67 -16.74 -11.94 -10.16
N LEU A 68 -15.99 -12.42 -11.16
CA LEU A 68 -16.19 -13.75 -11.73
C LEU A 68 -15.90 -14.85 -10.71
N SER A 69 -14.83 -14.71 -9.92
CA SER A 69 -14.45 -15.64 -8.86
C SER A 69 -15.50 -15.66 -7.73
N ILE A 70 -15.96 -14.50 -7.26
CA ILE A 70 -17.03 -14.40 -6.26
C ILE A 70 -18.30 -15.10 -6.76
N GLN A 71 -18.68 -14.87 -8.02
CA GLN A 71 -19.85 -15.51 -8.62
C GLN A 71 -19.67 -17.03 -8.66
N ASN A 72 -18.51 -17.51 -9.09
CA ASN A 72 -18.19 -18.94 -9.14
C ASN A 72 -18.43 -19.65 -7.79
N TRP A 73 -17.82 -19.13 -6.71
CA TRP A 73 -17.95 -19.71 -5.37
C TRP A 73 -19.35 -19.52 -4.77
N THR A 74 -20.03 -18.44 -5.13
CA THR A 74 -21.42 -18.22 -4.72
C THR A 74 -22.37 -19.24 -5.33
N GLU A 75 -22.17 -19.60 -6.60
CA GLU A 75 -22.99 -20.62 -7.27
C GLU A 75 -22.75 -22.01 -6.69
N LEU A 76 -21.51 -22.36 -6.33
CA LEU A 76 -21.21 -23.58 -5.57
C LEU A 76 -21.95 -23.58 -4.23
N LYS A 77 -21.82 -22.50 -3.47
CA LYS A 77 -22.48 -22.34 -2.17
C LYS A 77 -24.01 -22.49 -2.23
N LYS A 78 -24.62 -22.05 -3.33
CA LYS A 78 -26.05 -22.19 -3.61
C LYS A 78 -26.43 -23.57 -4.18
N ASN A 79 -25.49 -24.52 -4.22
CA ASN A 79 -25.64 -25.85 -4.81
C ASN A 79 -26.09 -25.82 -6.29
N ARG A 80 -25.71 -24.78 -7.03
CA ARG A 80 -26.03 -24.60 -8.46
C ARG A 80 -24.93 -25.13 -9.38
N LYS A 81 -23.75 -25.42 -8.85
CA LYS A 81 -22.66 -26.12 -9.55
C LYS A 81 -21.90 -27.03 -8.59
N SER A 82 -21.19 -28.04 -9.13
CA SER A 82 -20.37 -28.95 -8.33
C SER A 82 -19.05 -28.29 -7.88
N LYS A 83 -18.39 -28.88 -6.89
CA LYS A 83 -17.07 -28.42 -6.44
C LYS A 83 -16.02 -28.57 -7.55
N ASP A 84 -16.09 -29.63 -8.33
CA ASP A 84 -15.16 -29.87 -9.44
C ASP A 84 -15.34 -28.83 -10.55
N ASP A 85 -16.59 -28.48 -10.88
CA ASP A 85 -16.88 -27.39 -11.83
C ASP A 85 -16.39 -26.03 -11.31
N ALA A 86 -16.45 -25.81 -9.99
CA ALA A 86 -15.99 -24.57 -9.38
C ALA A 86 -14.46 -24.48 -9.46
N ASN A 87 -13.76 -25.53 -9.07
CA ASN A 87 -12.30 -25.62 -9.16
C ASN A 87 -11.81 -25.46 -10.60
N SER A 88 -12.42 -26.18 -11.55
CA SER A 88 -12.03 -26.13 -12.97
C SER A 88 -12.20 -24.71 -13.54
N TYR A 89 -13.30 -24.03 -13.21
CA TYR A 89 -13.50 -22.64 -13.64
C TYR A 89 -12.48 -21.68 -12.99
N SER A 90 -12.17 -21.86 -11.71
CA SER A 90 -11.13 -21.08 -11.02
C SER A 90 -9.76 -21.24 -11.68
N GLU A 91 -9.35 -22.47 -12.00
CA GLU A 91 -8.10 -22.74 -12.73
C GLU A 91 -8.09 -22.10 -14.12
N GLN A 92 -9.23 -22.11 -14.81
CA GLN A 92 -9.39 -21.41 -16.08
C GLN A 92 -9.20 -19.90 -15.93
N LEU A 93 -9.83 -19.26 -14.93
CA LEU A 93 -9.68 -17.83 -14.68
C LEU A 93 -8.22 -17.46 -14.37
N ILE A 94 -7.58 -18.22 -13.48
CA ILE A 94 -6.19 -18.01 -13.05
C ILE A 94 -5.21 -18.13 -14.22
N SER A 95 -5.46 -19.03 -15.17
CA SER A 95 -4.58 -19.25 -16.32
C SER A 95 -4.81 -18.26 -17.46
N GLN A 96 -6.06 -17.86 -17.73
CA GLN A 96 -6.41 -17.04 -18.89
C GLN A 96 -6.25 -15.53 -18.66
N LEU A 97 -6.59 -15.03 -17.47
CA LEU A 97 -6.60 -13.58 -17.23
C LEU A 97 -5.21 -12.93 -17.25
N PRO A 98 -4.14 -13.52 -16.66
CA PRO A 98 -2.79 -12.98 -16.82
C PRO A 98 -2.36 -12.89 -18.29
N TYR A 99 -2.69 -13.90 -19.09
CA TYR A 99 -2.40 -13.93 -20.53
C TYR A 99 -3.13 -12.82 -21.29
N GLN A 100 -4.43 -12.63 -21.02
CA GLN A 100 -5.20 -11.55 -21.62
C GLN A 100 -4.62 -10.19 -21.26
N GLN A 101 -4.21 -9.99 -19.99
CA GLN A 101 -3.59 -8.76 -19.52
C GLN A 101 -2.23 -8.48 -20.16
N ALA A 102 -1.48 -9.50 -20.59
CA ALA A 102 -0.21 -9.31 -21.28
C ALA A 102 -0.33 -8.55 -22.63
N SER A 103 -1.53 -8.51 -23.21
CA SER A 103 -1.80 -7.68 -24.40
C SER A 103 -1.99 -6.19 -24.08
N LEU A 104 -2.32 -5.85 -22.82
CA LEU A 104 -2.66 -4.49 -22.37
C LEU A 104 -1.54 -3.86 -21.54
N TYR A 105 -0.85 -4.66 -20.74
CA TYR A 105 0.18 -4.22 -19.82
C TYR A 105 1.52 -4.86 -20.16
N THR A 106 2.57 -4.06 -20.10
CA THR A 106 3.93 -4.53 -20.36
C THR A 106 4.38 -5.53 -19.30
N PHE A 107 4.06 -5.28 -18.03
CA PHE A 107 4.43 -6.12 -16.89
C PHE A 107 3.19 -6.53 -16.11
N PRO A 108 2.30 -7.36 -16.67
CA PRO A 108 1.06 -7.78 -16.00
C PRO A 108 1.35 -8.60 -14.74
N MET A 109 0.44 -8.57 -13.76
CA MET A 109 0.50 -9.45 -12.59
C MET A 109 0.62 -10.92 -13.00
N GLY A 110 1.50 -11.64 -12.29
CA GLY A 110 1.71 -13.06 -12.51
C GLY A 110 0.61 -13.94 -11.92
N THR A 111 0.68 -15.22 -12.25
CA THR A 111 -0.33 -16.22 -11.88
C THR A 111 -0.45 -16.40 -10.37
N GLN A 112 0.64 -16.20 -9.61
CA GLN A 112 0.63 -16.43 -8.16
C GLN A 112 -0.31 -15.47 -7.44
N THR A 113 -0.40 -14.21 -7.90
CA THR A 113 -1.31 -13.20 -7.38
C THR A 113 -2.77 -13.66 -7.49
N TYR A 114 -3.14 -14.23 -8.64
CA TYR A 114 -4.49 -14.79 -8.86
C TYR A 114 -4.74 -16.02 -7.98
N VAL A 115 -3.76 -16.92 -7.84
CA VAL A 115 -3.89 -18.11 -6.96
C VAL A 115 -4.15 -17.70 -5.51
N VAL A 116 -3.43 -16.69 -5.00
CA VAL A 116 -3.61 -16.17 -3.64
C VAL A 116 -4.97 -15.51 -3.48
N ALA A 117 -5.37 -14.69 -4.45
CA ALA A 117 -6.67 -14.04 -4.45
C ALA A 117 -7.83 -15.05 -4.50
N GLU A 118 -7.74 -16.07 -5.36
CA GLU A 118 -8.75 -17.13 -5.49
C GLU A 118 -8.98 -17.83 -4.15
N SER A 119 -7.88 -18.25 -3.52
CA SER A 119 -7.92 -18.94 -2.22
C SER A 119 -8.57 -18.05 -1.15
N TYR A 120 -8.30 -16.75 -1.18
CA TYR A 120 -8.90 -15.79 -0.25
C TYR A 120 -10.40 -15.61 -0.52
N ILE A 121 -10.81 -15.46 -1.78
CA ILE A 121 -12.21 -15.30 -2.18
C ILE A 121 -13.00 -16.55 -1.82
N GLU A 122 -12.52 -17.74 -2.17
CA GLU A 122 -13.15 -19.03 -1.84
C GLU A 122 -13.47 -19.10 -0.34
N VAL A 123 -12.45 -18.90 0.50
CA VAL A 123 -12.58 -19.01 1.96
C VAL A 123 -13.58 -17.99 2.50
N ASN A 124 -13.61 -16.76 2.00
CA ASN A 124 -14.52 -15.74 2.51
C ASN A 124 -15.97 -15.97 2.06
N ILE A 125 -16.19 -16.42 0.83
CA ILE A 125 -17.53 -16.71 0.30
C ILE A 125 -18.13 -17.95 0.97
N LEU A 126 -17.35 -19.04 1.08
CA LEU A 126 -17.85 -20.28 1.66
C LEU A 126 -18.14 -20.18 3.17
N ASN A 127 -17.48 -19.25 3.88
CA ASN A 127 -17.63 -19.08 5.33
C ASN A 127 -18.42 -17.84 5.77
N ASP A 128 -19.06 -17.07 4.86
CA ASP A 128 -19.81 -15.83 5.17
C ASP A 128 -19.05 -14.80 6.01
N LYS A 129 -17.73 -14.72 5.83
CA LYS A 129 -16.90 -13.85 6.68
C LYS A 129 -17.04 -12.37 6.34
N ILE A 130 -17.26 -12.06 5.07
CA ILE A 130 -17.17 -10.71 4.51
C ILE A 130 -18.27 -10.54 3.46
N GLY A 131 -18.97 -9.40 3.49
CA GLY A 131 -19.95 -9.07 2.46
C GLY A 131 -19.30 -8.91 1.08
N LYS A 132 -20.06 -9.19 0.01
CA LYS A 132 -19.55 -9.13 -1.37
C LYS A 132 -18.85 -7.80 -1.70
N TYR A 133 -19.48 -6.68 -1.32
CA TYR A 133 -18.95 -5.35 -1.57
C TYR A 133 -17.61 -5.11 -0.86
N ASP A 134 -17.52 -5.45 0.43
CA ASP A 134 -16.30 -5.31 1.22
C ASP A 134 -15.18 -6.22 0.73
N LEU A 135 -15.51 -7.40 0.22
CA LEU A 135 -14.55 -8.33 -0.37
C LEU A 135 -13.97 -7.77 -1.68
N ILE A 136 -14.79 -7.21 -2.57
CA ILE A 136 -14.33 -6.57 -3.81
C ILE A 136 -13.37 -5.43 -3.48
N LYS A 137 -13.77 -4.58 -2.52
CA LYS A 137 -12.95 -3.46 -2.07
C LYS A 137 -11.61 -3.93 -1.49
N GLN A 138 -11.60 -4.99 -0.68
CA GLN A 138 -10.37 -5.59 -0.17
C GLN A 138 -9.48 -6.13 -1.29
N MET A 139 -10.05 -6.78 -2.29
CA MET A 139 -9.30 -7.31 -3.44
C MET A 139 -8.74 -6.20 -4.34
N LYS A 140 -9.47 -5.10 -4.55
CA LYS A 140 -8.95 -3.92 -5.23
C LYS A 140 -7.72 -3.36 -4.49
N ASN A 141 -7.81 -3.21 -3.17
CA ASN A 141 -6.69 -2.72 -2.36
C ASN A 141 -5.49 -3.68 -2.33
N PHE A 142 -5.75 -4.99 -2.29
CA PHE A 142 -4.72 -6.00 -2.47
C PHE A 142 -3.97 -5.81 -3.79
N CYS A 143 -4.71 -5.68 -4.90
CA CYS A 143 -4.12 -5.44 -6.20
C CYS A 143 -3.27 -4.16 -6.23
N MET A 144 -3.79 -3.06 -5.67
CA MET A 144 -3.06 -1.79 -5.61
C MET A 144 -1.72 -1.94 -4.89
N ASN A 145 -1.69 -2.68 -3.78
CA ASN A 145 -0.48 -2.95 -3.01
C ASN A 145 0.51 -3.83 -3.81
N VAL A 146 0.03 -4.95 -4.38
CA VAL A 146 0.85 -5.85 -5.19
C VAL A 146 1.48 -5.10 -6.37
N ASN A 147 0.69 -4.34 -7.11
CA ASN A 147 1.18 -3.59 -8.27
C ASN A 147 2.13 -2.46 -7.87
N THR A 148 1.87 -1.74 -6.79
CA THR A 148 2.80 -0.72 -6.28
C THR A 148 4.16 -1.34 -5.95
N ASN A 149 4.19 -2.49 -5.27
CA ASN A 149 5.43 -3.20 -4.97
C ASN A 149 6.11 -3.76 -6.21
N LYS A 150 5.33 -4.31 -7.13
CA LYS A 150 5.80 -4.85 -8.41
C LYS A 150 6.52 -3.77 -9.21
N TYR A 151 5.85 -2.66 -9.48
CA TYR A 151 6.43 -1.57 -10.28
C TYR A 151 7.61 -0.92 -9.56
N PHE A 152 7.55 -0.71 -8.24
CA PHE A 152 8.72 -0.19 -7.54
C PHE A 152 9.94 -1.10 -7.72
N SER A 153 9.80 -2.40 -7.43
CA SER A 153 10.90 -3.36 -7.58
C SER A 153 11.42 -3.48 -9.02
N LEU A 154 10.55 -3.42 -10.03
CA LEU A 154 10.95 -3.40 -11.44
C LEU A 154 11.78 -2.16 -11.77
N LEU A 155 11.28 -0.99 -11.38
CA LEU A 155 11.88 0.29 -11.75
C LEU A 155 13.15 0.57 -10.96
N THR A 156 13.34 -0.02 -9.79
CA THR A 156 14.60 0.07 -9.01
C THR A 156 15.62 -1.00 -9.35
N SER A 157 15.31 -1.94 -10.26
CA SER A 157 16.23 -3.03 -10.61
C SER A 157 17.39 -2.54 -11.49
N ASP A 158 18.62 -2.84 -11.08
CA ASP A 158 19.83 -2.55 -11.86
C ASP A 158 19.90 -3.34 -13.17
N LYS A 159 19.14 -4.44 -13.30
CA LYS A 159 19.04 -5.24 -14.53
C LYS A 159 18.67 -4.40 -15.76
N TYR A 160 17.86 -3.36 -15.56
CA TYR A 160 17.37 -2.49 -16.63
C TYR A 160 18.05 -1.11 -16.60
N SER A 161 19.15 -0.96 -15.85
CA SER A 161 19.89 0.29 -15.75
C SER A 161 20.91 0.42 -16.88
N ILE A 162 21.09 1.65 -17.35
CA ILE A 162 22.18 2.01 -18.26
C ILE A 162 23.39 2.38 -17.38
N ALA A 163 24.57 1.91 -17.74
CA ALA A 163 25.80 2.20 -17.00
C ALA A 163 25.95 3.71 -16.74
N ASN A 164 26.33 4.08 -15.52
CA ASN A 164 26.59 5.45 -15.06
C ASN A 164 25.36 6.39 -15.04
N GLN A 165 24.13 5.88 -15.09
CA GLN A 165 22.93 6.68 -14.85
C GLN A 165 22.31 6.31 -13.49
N PRO A 166 22.23 7.25 -12.53
CA PRO A 166 21.55 6.98 -11.27
C PRO A 166 20.05 6.76 -11.51
N ILE A 167 19.47 5.77 -10.83
CA ILE A 167 18.04 5.48 -10.91
C ILE A 167 17.22 6.63 -10.31
N PHE A 168 17.65 7.13 -9.16
CA PHE A 168 16.97 8.16 -8.38
C PHE A 168 17.63 9.53 -8.56
N ILE A 169 16.84 10.59 -8.42
CA ILE A 169 17.39 11.94 -8.25
C ILE A 169 18.02 12.08 -6.86
N SER A 170 18.84 13.11 -6.67
CA SER A 170 19.43 13.40 -5.36
C SER A 170 18.37 13.87 -4.35
N ALA A 171 18.64 13.66 -3.06
CA ALA A 171 17.74 14.14 -2.00
C ALA A 171 17.58 15.67 -2.01
N ALA A 172 18.61 16.41 -2.41
CA ALA A 172 18.56 17.86 -2.54
C ALA A 172 17.59 18.29 -3.65
N GLU A 173 17.68 17.67 -4.82
CA GLU A 173 16.75 17.92 -5.94
C GLU A 173 15.32 17.54 -5.59
N LEU A 174 15.11 16.43 -4.88
CA LEU A 174 13.79 16.00 -4.46
C LEU A 174 13.16 16.99 -3.45
N ASN A 175 13.94 17.47 -2.47
CA ASN A 175 13.47 18.45 -1.50
C ASN A 175 13.11 19.81 -2.13
N GLN A 176 13.78 20.22 -3.22
CA GLN A 176 13.42 21.46 -3.93
C GLN A 176 12.03 21.39 -4.58
N LYS A 177 11.54 20.17 -4.85
CA LYS A 177 10.24 19.93 -5.50
C LYS A 177 9.12 19.63 -4.50
N PHE A 178 9.44 19.60 -3.21
CA PHE A 178 8.52 19.26 -2.13
C PHE A 178 7.73 20.50 -1.70
N TYR A 179 6.39 20.42 -1.74
CA TYR A 179 5.51 21.52 -1.35
C TYR A 179 5.04 21.37 0.10
N PRO A 180 5.70 22.01 1.09
CA PRO A 180 5.42 21.78 2.50
C PRO A 180 4.05 22.28 2.95
N GLN A 181 3.41 23.21 2.22
CA GLN A 181 2.07 23.67 2.60
C GLN A 181 0.98 22.60 2.42
N GLN A 182 1.27 21.52 1.69
CA GLN A 182 0.34 20.43 1.42
C GLN A 182 0.67 19.16 2.23
N SER A 183 1.54 19.29 3.24
CA SER A 183 2.13 18.16 3.97
C SER A 183 2.15 18.43 5.47
N ILE A 184 1.98 17.37 6.26
CA ILE A 184 2.33 17.37 7.69
C ILE A 184 3.86 17.33 7.85
N PHE A 185 4.57 16.71 6.91
CA PHE A 185 6.03 16.81 6.83
C PHE A 185 6.44 18.16 6.25
N ASN A 186 7.17 19.00 7.00
CA ASN A 186 7.71 20.24 6.44
C ASN A 186 8.89 20.01 5.47
N VAL A 187 9.55 18.84 5.57
CA VAL A 187 10.69 18.41 4.76
C VAL A 187 10.76 16.88 4.78
N LEU A 188 11.35 16.25 3.75
CA LEU A 188 11.51 14.78 3.69
C LEU A 188 12.55 14.21 4.64
N LYS A 189 13.36 15.07 5.27
CA LYS A 189 14.30 14.67 6.31
C LYS A 189 14.04 15.49 7.55
N TYR A 190 13.49 14.85 8.57
CA TYR A 190 13.15 15.54 9.80
C TYR A 190 14.40 16.13 10.47
N VAL A 191 14.29 17.39 10.87
CA VAL A 191 15.29 18.07 11.70
C VAL A 191 14.61 18.41 13.02
N PRO A 192 15.07 17.87 14.16
CA PRO A 192 14.46 18.16 15.45
C PRO A 192 14.48 19.65 15.78
N ASN A 193 13.36 20.16 16.26
CA ASN A 193 13.26 21.50 16.82
C ASN A 193 13.59 21.48 18.33
N VAL A 194 13.93 22.64 18.89
CA VAL A 194 14.24 22.84 20.31
C VAL A 194 13.07 22.39 21.20
N ASP A 195 11.83 22.59 20.74
CA ASP A 195 10.60 22.24 21.44
C ASP A 195 10.24 20.74 21.36
N ASP A 196 10.97 19.95 20.55
CA ASP A 196 10.71 18.51 20.45
C ASP A 196 11.15 17.80 21.71
N LYS A 197 10.17 17.26 22.43
CA LYS A 197 10.39 16.39 23.56
C LYS A 197 10.92 15.04 23.10
N LEU A 198 11.76 14.45 23.95
CA LEU A 198 12.30 13.11 23.73
C LEU A 198 11.21 12.07 24.02
N THR A 199 10.80 11.34 22.99
CA THR A 199 9.90 10.19 23.09
C THR A 199 10.69 8.95 23.56
N PRO A 200 10.15 8.14 24.50
CA PRO A 200 10.83 6.97 25.02
C PRO A 200 10.89 5.83 24.00
N LYS A 201 11.70 4.81 24.31
CA LYS A 201 11.81 3.57 23.51
C LYS A 201 10.54 2.73 23.62
N ASN A 202 10.39 1.78 22.69
CA ASN A 202 9.34 0.76 22.66
C ASN A 202 7.92 1.35 22.69
N MET A 203 7.70 2.44 21.94
CA MET A 203 6.38 3.06 21.83
C MET A 203 5.33 2.10 21.28
N GLU A 204 5.73 1.18 20.41
CA GLU A 204 4.84 0.13 19.90
C GLU A 204 4.16 -0.66 21.03
N GLU A 205 4.89 -1.01 22.09
CA GLU A 205 4.35 -1.69 23.26
C GLU A 205 3.58 -0.71 24.17
N ASN A 206 4.15 0.46 24.44
CA ASN A 206 3.60 1.45 25.38
C ASN A 206 2.21 1.96 24.96
N VAL A 207 1.97 2.12 23.65
CA VAL A 207 0.67 2.54 23.12
C VAL A 207 -0.15 1.39 22.56
N LYS A 208 0.34 0.14 22.67
CA LYS A 208 -0.28 -1.06 22.07
C LYS A 208 -0.56 -0.85 20.59
N PHE A 209 0.45 -0.41 19.84
CA PHE A 209 0.39 -0.16 18.42
C PHE A 209 0.30 -1.49 17.67
N THR A 210 -0.81 -1.70 16.97
CA THR A 210 -1.07 -2.95 16.26
C THR A 210 -0.44 -2.95 14.87
N ARG A 211 -0.43 -4.10 14.21
CA ARG A 211 -0.04 -4.20 12.80
C ARG A 211 -0.89 -3.30 11.90
N LYS A 212 -2.19 -3.23 12.16
CA LYS A 212 -3.09 -2.35 11.40
C LYS A 212 -2.75 -0.88 11.61
N ASP A 213 -2.32 -0.50 12.82
CA ASP A 213 -1.85 0.85 13.11
C ASP A 213 -0.61 1.20 12.26
N TYR A 214 0.33 0.27 12.10
CA TYR A 214 1.46 0.48 11.18
C TYR A 214 1.02 0.61 9.71
N GLU A 215 0.05 -0.18 9.26
CA GLU A 215 -0.49 -0.07 7.89
C GLU A 215 -1.13 1.29 7.63
N VAL A 216 -2.00 1.75 8.54
CA VAL A 216 -2.69 3.04 8.41
C VAL A 216 -1.69 4.20 8.49
N SER A 217 -0.69 4.12 9.38
CA SER A 217 0.41 5.09 9.44
C SER A 217 1.17 5.16 8.12
N SER A 218 1.44 4.01 7.51
CA SER A 218 2.18 3.93 6.25
C SER A 218 1.38 4.52 5.09
N LEU A 219 0.06 4.30 5.08
CA LEU A 219 -0.85 4.94 4.13
C LEU A 219 -0.90 6.46 4.32
N LEU A 220 -0.96 6.95 5.57
CA LEU A 220 -0.95 8.39 5.87
C LEU A 220 0.34 9.05 5.40
N ILE A 221 1.49 8.46 5.73
CA ILE A 221 2.80 8.97 5.30
C ILE A 221 2.90 9.02 3.78
N ASP A 222 2.47 7.95 3.11
CA ASP A 222 2.54 7.87 1.64
C ASP A 222 1.59 8.85 0.95
N GLU A 223 0.39 9.07 1.47
CA GLU A 223 -0.56 10.08 0.98
C GLU A 223 -0.06 11.51 1.23
N ASP A 224 0.48 11.78 2.41
CA ASP A 224 0.98 13.11 2.78
C ASP A 224 2.15 13.53 1.86
N ILE A 225 3.13 12.64 1.68
CA ILE A 225 4.26 12.87 0.77
C ILE A 225 3.78 12.94 -0.68
N ARG A 226 2.81 12.11 -1.09
CA ARG A 226 2.22 12.16 -2.44
C ARG A 226 1.61 13.52 -2.73
N ASN A 227 0.81 14.04 -1.81
CA ASN A 227 0.13 15.32 -1.96
C ASN A 227 1.16 16.44 -2.09
N SER A 228 2.24 16.39 -1.33
CA SER A 228 3.38 17.32 -1.43
C SER A 228 4.06 17.37 -2.80
N PHE A 229 3.79 16.41 -3.68
CA PHE A 229 4.40 16.30 -5.01
C PHE A 229 3.38 16.32 -6.15
N ILE A 230 2.09 16.41 -5.87
CA ILE A 230 1.04 16.14 -6.88
C ILE A 230 1.08 17.12 -8.06
N ASP A 231 1.46 18.37 -7.80
CA ASP A 231 1.61 19.44 -8.79
C ASP A 231 3.05 19.60 -9.30
N SER A 232 3.97 18.73 -8.86
CA SER A 232 5.37 18.74 -9.27
C SER A 232 5.61 17.84 -10.50
N ASP A 233 6.81 17.96 -11.09
CA ASP A 233 7.31 17.06 -12.12
C ASP A 233 8.07 15.85 -11.53
N VAL A 234 7.90 15.57 -10.23
CA VAL A 234 8.55 14.42 -9.56
C VAL A 234 8.09 13.10 -10.19
N ARG A 235 9.08 12.24 -10.44
CA ARG A 235 8.84 10.90 -10.97
C ARG A 235 8.26 10.03 -9.87
N TRP A 236 7.33 9.14 -10.23
CA TRP A 236 6.68 8.25 -9.26
C TRP A 236 7.68 7.43 -8.43
N ILE A 237 8.78 7.00 -9.03
CA ILE A 237 9.81 6.20 -8.35
C ILE A 237 10.54 6.95 -7.25
N ASP A 238 10.77 8.26 -7.42
CA ASP A 238 11.49 9.08 -6.43
C ASP A 238 10.58 9.38 -5.24
N TYR A 239 9.32 9.71 -5.52
CA TYR A 239 8.28 9.84 -4.51
C TYR A 239 8.13 8.55 -3.70
N LYS A 240 7.97 7.39 -4.35
CA LYS A 240 7.80 6.11 -3.65
C LYS A 240 9.03 5.73 -2.83
N LYS A 241 10.23 6.06 -3.29
CA LYS A 241 11.45 5.87 -2.50
C LYS A 241 11.40 6.71 -1.22
N ALA A 242 11.15 8.02 -1.33
CA ALA A 242 11.08 8.90 -0.17
C ALA A 242 9.99 8.47 0.83
N SER A 243 8.82 8.07 0.33
CA SER A 243 7.75 7.53 1.17
C SER A 243 8.18 6.27 1.93
N ARG A 244 8.84 5.31 1.27
CA ARG A 244 9.32 4.08 1.92
C ARG A 244 10.40 4.37 2.95
N GLU A 245 11.32 5.28 2.67
CA GLU A 245 12.35 5.70 3.61
C GLU A 245 11.71 6.34 4.86
N MET A 246 10.73 7.23 4.68
CA MET A 246 9.99 7.85 5.80
C MET A 246 9.22 6.82 6.63
N GLN A 247 8.60 5.82 5.99
CA GLN A 247 7.93 4.72 6.70
C GLN A 247 8.93 3.91 7.53
N ILE A 248 10.12 3.61 7.01
CA ILE A 248 11.18 2.91 7.76
C ILE A 248 11.64 3.75 8.95
N GLU A 249 11.84 5.06 8.76
CA GLU A 249 12.19 5.98 9.84
C GLU A 249 11.10 6.02 10.93
N PHE A 250 9.82 6.03 10.55
CA PHE A 250 8.71 5.96 11.48
C PHE A 250 8.72 4.66 12.31
N HIS A 251 8.92 3.50 11.67
CA HIS A 251 9.04 2.21 12.38
C HIS A 251 10.22 2.23 13.36
N ASN A 252 11.37 2.76 12.92
CA ASN A 252 12.55 2.90 13.78
C ASN A 252 12.30 3.84 14.96
N PHE A 253 11.55 4.92 14.78
CA PHE A 253 11.13 5.82 15.86
C PHE A 253 10.20 5.12 16.85
N MET A 254 9.21 4.36 16.39
CA MET A 254 8.30 3.62 17.26
C MET A 254 9.03 2.59 18.13
N LYS A 255 10.13 2.00 17.62
CA LYS A 255 10.97 1.07 18.38
C LYS A 255 11.97 1.76 19.29
N ASN A 256 12.69 2.75 18.78
CA ASN A 256 13.88 3.30 19.44
C ASN A 256 13.64 4.65 20.13
N GLY A 257 12.43 5.20 20.04
CA GLY A 257 12.14 6.56 20.47
C GLY A 257 12.92 7.60 19.65
N GLY A 258 12.97 8.83 20.16
CA GLY A 258 13.68 9.93 19.52
C GLY A 258 12.97 11.27 19.66
N ARG A 259 13.48 12.30 18.98
CA ARG A 259 12.84 13.61 18.88
C ARG A 259 12.25 13.77 17.49
N ASN A 260 10.94 13.52 17.36
CA ASN A 260 10.21 13.74 16.12
C ASN A 260 8.73 13.99 16.42
N ARG A 261 8.32 15.26 16.46
CA ARG A 261 6.93 15.63 16.79
C ARG A 261 5.95 15.12 15.73
N VAL A 262 6.32 15.17 14.45
CA VAL A 262 5.47 14.72 13.35
C VAL A 262 5.15 13.23 13.48
N PHE A 263 6.13 12.40 13.83
CA PHE A 263 5.89 10.97 14.07
C PHE A 263 5.00 10.72 15.30
N VAL A 264 5.10 11.53 16.35
CA VAL A 264 4.18 11.47 17.48
C VAL A 264 2.76 11.82 17.06
N ASP A 265 2.58 12.87 16.26
CA ASP A 265 1.26 13.29 15.78
C ASP A 265 0.62 12.20 14.91
N ILE A 266 1.39 11.59 13.98
CA ILE A 266 0.94 10.45 13.17
C ILE A 266 0.53 9.28 14.06
N ALA A 267 1.42 8.83 14.96
CA ALA A 267 1.14 7.68 15.81
C ALA A 267 -0.08 7.92 16.71
N SER A 268 -0.24 9.13 17.23
CA SER A 268 -1.36 9.50 18.10
C SER A 268 -2.68 9.55 17.35
N LEU A 269 -2.69 10.16 16.16
CA LEU A 269 -3.84 10.20 15.25
C LEU A 269 -4.30 8.78 14.91
N VAL A 270 -3.38 7.94 14.43
CA VAL A 270 -3.69 6.57 14.03
C VAL A 270 -4.21 5.76 15.21
N LYS A 271 -3.58 5.90 16.37
CA LYS A 271 -4.04 5.20 17.57
C LYS A 271 -5.44 5.64 17.98
N TYR A 272 -5.74 6.92 17.88
CA TYR A 272 -7.09 7.42 18.13
C TYR A 272 -8.11 6.89 17.11
N MET A 273 -7.76 6.89 15.82
CA MET A 273 -8.59 6.28 14.75
C MET A 273 -8.94 4.83 15.07
N SER A 274 -7.99 4.06 15.62
CA SER A 274 -8.21 2.66 16.00
C SER A 274 -9.29 2.46 17.06
N PHE A 275 -9.59 3.49 17.86
CA PHE A 275 -10.64 3.45 18.89
C PHE A 275 -11.99 3.99 18.41
N GLU A 276 -11.98 5.04 17.60
CA GLU A 276 -13.21 5.75 17.22
C GLU A 276 -13.82 5.26 15.89
N VAL A 277 -13.02 4.67 14.99
CA VAL A 277 -13.51 4.25 13.67
C VAL A 277 -14.02 2.82 13.70
N LYS A 278 -15.33 2.64 13.56
CA LYS A 278 -16.00 1.32 13.60
C LYS A 278 -15.43 0.27 12.64
N ASN A 279 -15.00 0.68 11.45
CA ASN A 279 -14.45 -0.22 10.41
C ASN A 279 -12.95 0.00 10.19
N TYR A 280 -12.21 0.34 11.25
CA TYR A 280 -10.79 0.67 11.19
C TYR A 280 -9.93 -0.36 10.45
N ASP A 281 -10.19 -1.65 10.69
CA ASP A 281 -9.46 -2.76 10.05
C ASP A 281 -9.60 -2.76 8.52
N PHE A 282 -10.65 -2.12 7.99
CA PHE A 282 -10.95 -2.00 6.58
C PHE A 282 -10.77 -0.56 6.05
N ILE A 283 -10.03 0.30 6.75
CA ILE A 283 -9.63 1.59 6.19
C ILE A 283 -8.59 1.35 5.09
N PHE A 284 -8.82 1.99 3.96
CA PHE A 284 -7.93 2.02 2.81
C PHE A 284 -7.61 3.45 2.40
N ARG A 285 -6.64 3.60 1.48
CA ARG A 285 -6.15 4.89 0.97
C ARG A 285 -7.28 5.87 0.61
N GLU A 286 -8.25 5.42 -0.19
CA GLU A 286 -9.34 6.26 -0.72
C GLU A 286 -10.23 6.87 0.39
N GLU A 287 -10.29 6.25 1.57
CA GLU A 287 -11.14 6.70 2.69
C GLU A 287 -10.37 7.52 3.72
N LEU A 288 -9.04 7.49 3.64
CA LEU A 288 -8.17 7.99 4.70
C LEU A 288 -8.35 9.49 4.93
N ALA A 289 -8.35 10.29 3.85
CA ALA A 289 -8.55 11.73 3.94
C ALA A 289 -9.92 12.08 4.53
N SER A 290 -10.98 11.44 4.06
CA SER A 290 -12.34 11.66 4.59
C SER A 290 -12.45 11.25 6.06
N THR A 291 -11.78 10.16 6.46
CA THR A 291 -11.77 9.67 7.83
C THR A 291 -11.05 10.66 8.75
N VAL A 292 -9.85 11.10 8.38
CA VAL A 292 -9.08 12.11 9.13
C VAL A 292 -9.86 13.41 9.26
N ASN A 293 -10.47 13.89 8.18
CA ASN A 293 -11.29 15.11 8.21
C ASN A 293 -12.51 14.97 9.12
N SER A 294 -13.17 13.80 9.11
CA SER A 294 -14.35 13.54 9.94
C SER A 294 -14.05 13.54 11.45
N LEU A 295 -12.80 13.26 11.83
CA LEU A 295 -12.36 13.25 13.23
C LEU A 295 -12.03 14.64 13.78
N GLY A 296 -12.35 15.73 13.06
CA GLY A 296 -12.19 17.08 13.60
C GLY A 296 -10.74 17.55 13.65
N PHE A 297 -9.89 17.09 12.71
CA PHE A 297 -8.57 17.69 12.50
C PHE A 297 -8.62 19.06 11.82
N SER A 298 -9.81 19.63 11.62
CA SER A 298 -10.03 21.01 11.17
C SER A 298 -9.97 22.02 12.32
N LYS A 299 -9.69 23.28 11.99
CA LYS A 299 -9.45 24.37 12.96
C LYS A 299 -10.59 24.65 13.95
N GLU A 300 -11.80 24.19 13.69
CA GLU A 300 -13.01 24.61 14.43
C GLU A 300 -13.29 23.76 15.68
N ASN A 301 -12.80 22.52 15.76
CA ASN A 301 -12.90 21.72 16.98
C ASN A 301 -11.76 20.68 17.03
N PRO A 302 -10.55 21.10 17.43
CA PRO A 302 -9.37 20.27 17.25
C PRO A 302 -9.42 19.08 18.20
N ILE A 303 -9.23 17.88 17.65
CA ILE A 303 -9.03 16.62 18.40
C ILE A 303 -7.99 16.72 19.53
N SER A 304 -7.07 17.70 19.46
CA SER A 304 -6.14 18.01 20.54
C SER A 304 -6.82 18.31 21.88
N ASN A 305 -8.11 18.63 21.89
CA ASN A 305 -8.91 18.84 23.10
C ASN A 305 -9.56 17.57 23.66
N ASP A 306 -9.66 16.49 22.88
CA ASP A 306 -10.22 15.20 23.29
C ASP A 306 -9.34 14.55 24.38
N HIS A 307 -9.98 14.07 25.45
CA HIS A 307 -9.29 13.47 26.59
C HIS A 307 -8.50 12.21 26.21
N LYS A 308 -9.07 11.32 25.40
CA LYS A 308 -8.37 10.10 24.95
C LYS A 308 -7.16 10.44 24.10
N PHE A 309 -7.27 11.43 23.22
CA PHE A 309 -6.15 11.89 22.40
C PHE A 309 -5.01 12.46 23.26
N LYS A 310 -5.35 13.29 24.27
CA LYS A 310 -4.38 13.80 25.25
C LYS A 310 -3.68 12.68 26.03
N GLU A 311 -4.43 11.66 26.46
CA GLU A 311 -3.84 10.51 27.16
C GLU A 311 -2.90 9.69 26.27
N ILE A 312 -3.15 9.63 24.95
CA ILE A 312 -2.21 9.02 24.01
C ILE A 312 -0.93 9.87 23.91
N LEU A 313 -1.05 11.18 23.70
CA LEU A 313 0.09 12.11 23.60
C LEU A 313 1.00 12.06 24.84
N LYS A 314 0.42 11.98 26.04
CA LYS A 314 1.18 11.87 27.29
C LYS A 314 2.12 10.67 27.30
N LYS A 315 1.74 9.55 26.67
CA LYS A 315 2.60 8.36 26.56
C LYS A 315 3.84 8.61 25.71
N PHE A 316 3.78 9.55 24.77
CA PHE A 316 4.92 10.01 23.97
C PHE A 316 5.72 11.14 24.65
N ASN A 317 5.40 11.49 25.90
CA ASN A 317 5.86 12.66 26.65
C ASN A 317 5.30 14.01 26.20
N TYR A 318 4.27 14.05 25.36
CA TYR A 318 3.70 15.29 24.83
C TYR A 318 2.49 15.79 25.61
#